data_AF-A0A7W7WZ35-F1
#
_entry.id   AF-A0A7W7WZ35-F1
#
_cell.length_a   1.000
_cell.length_b   1.000
_cell.length_c   1.000
_cell.angle_alpha   90.00
_cell.angle_beta   90.00
_cell.angle_gamma   90.00
#
_symmetry.space_group_name_H-M   'P 1'
#
loop_
_entity.id
_entity.type
_entity.pdbx_description
1 polymer ?
#
loop_
_entity_poly.entity_id
_entity_poly.type
_entity_poly.pdbx_seq_one_letter_code
_entity_poly.pdbx_strand_id
1 'polypeptide(L)'
;MVMIGAFVGAFALLGLSAFTSLPLGGGAAGTSHSTTPSVNPAFTAKAGDCLDWKREDLSDLTLVDCAKEHLFEVTDVVDLGPEYAKDAPWPDATGWQQINEKHCAKASLDYLSGKFDPFGKYTVGPLNPSEASWKEGGRTVRCGLQVAGPGGALLRAFGSARAQDQSDVYDATVCLGITPARSVGDPVPCAEPHTFEIVGVVPLPEGDFPKPEKQDEIMSAECARIATEYTGGADLKAKGRIVTWDTRAVESWTAGSRKANCKVGAAPDEGGLVAWTGSVRNPDAPPPTTANPPQTTAVQQSEATGAPLHPSTSATGSAPPTTTSSGRTTTSQPTTTTTEADG
;
A
#
# COMPACT_ATOMS: atom_id res chain seq x y z
N MET A 1 -41.03 54.03 -15.84
CA MET A 1 -41.04 55.26 -16.67
C MET A 1 -41.08 56.41 -15.69
N VAL A 2 -40.07 57.23 -15.46
CA VAL A 2 -39.19 58.02 -16.34
C VAL A 2 -37.94 58.30 -15.47
N MET A 3 -36.73 57.77 -15.71
CA MET A 3 -35.69 58.11 -16.71
C MET A 3 -35.25 59.58 -16.71
N ILE A 4 -33.92 59.77 -16.58
CA ILE A 4 -33.11 60.89 -17.13
C ILE A 4 -33.15 62.17 -16.28
N GLY A 5 -32.05 62.87 -15.97
CA GLY A 5 -30.66 62.77 -16.41
C GLY A 5 -29.95 64.10 -16.11
N ALA A 6 -28.60 64.08 -16.19
CA ALA A 6 -27.72 65.11 -16.78
C ALA A 6 -27.78 66.57 -16.23
N PHE A 7 -26.74 67.40 -16.12
CA PHE A 7 -25.29 67.41 -16.35
C PHE A 7 -24.84 68.83 -15.90
N VAL A 8 -23.53 69.10 -15.84
CA VAL A 8 -22.88 70.45 -15.78
C VAL A 8 -22.96 71.16 -14.41
N GLY A 9 -21.92 71.76 -13.82
CA GLY A 9 -20.53 72.00 -14.21
C GLY A 9 -19.98 73.25 -13.47
N ALA A 10 -18.68 73.18 -13.15
CA ALA A 10 -17.71 74.28 -12.97
C ALA A 10 -17.78 75.26 -11.77
N PHE A 11 -16.59 75.44 -11.15
CA PHE A 11 -15.91 76.66 -10.63
C PHE A 11 -15.14 76.30 -9.34
N ALA A 12 -13.89 75.84 -9.43
CA ALA A 12 -12.64 76.62 -9.52
C ALA A 12 -12.35 77.44 -8.25
N LEU A 13 -11.36 77.02 -7.45
CA LEU A 13 -10.40 77.94 -6.81
C LEU A 13 -9.04 77.24 -6.59
N LEU A 14 -8.02 77.99 -6.96
CA LEU A 14 -6.59 77.67 -7.04
C LEU A 14 -5.91 77.68 -5.66
N GLY A 15 -4.83 76.90 -5.55
CA GLY A 15 -3.83 77.01 -4.49
C GLY A 15 -2.53 76.31 -4.91
N LEU A 16 -1.67 77.04 -5.62
CA LEU A 16 -0.33 76.67 -6.06
C LEU A 16 0.58 76.32 -4.87
N SER A 17 1.49 75.35 -5.05
CA SER A 17 2.97 75.46 -4.91
C SER A 17 3.61 74.06 -4.81
N ALA A 18 4.79 73.71 -5.33
CA ALA A 18 5.63 74.12 -6.45
C ALA A 18 6.81 73.10 -6.49
N PHE A 19 7.35 72.82 -7.69
CA PHE A 19 8.69 72.27 -8.01
C PHE A 19 9.05 70.82 -7.59
N THR A 20 8.94 69.84 -8.50
CA THR A 20 9.91 69.38 -9.55
C THR A 20 11.13 68.62 -9.03
N SER A 21 11.21 67.32 -9.38
CA SER A 21 12.37 66.69 -10.03
C SER A 21 12.04 65.25 -10.42
N LEU A 22 11.78 65.00 -11.71
CA LEU A 22 11.93 63.66 -12.31
C LEU A 22 13.42 63.41 -12.59
N PRO A 23 13.82 62.13 -12.59
CA PRO A 23 14.46 61.64 -13.80
C PRO A 23 13.68 60.46 -14.38
N LEU A 24 13.44 60.53 -15.70
CA LEU A 24 13.13 59.38 -16.52
C LEU A 24 14.35 58.45 -16.50
N GLY A 25 14.15 57.23 -16.00
CA GLY A 25 15.04 56.10 -16.18
C GLY A 25 14.17 54.87 -16.40
N GLY A 26 14.11 54.41 -17.65
CA GLY A 26 13.39 53.20 -18.03
C GLY A 26 13.92 51.99 -17.28
N GLY A 27 13.01 51.19 -16.77
CA GLY A 27 13.28 49.89 -16.18
C GLY A 27 11.96 49.19 -16.03
N ALA A 28 11.69 48.21 -16.89
CA ALA A 28 10.59 47.29 -16.73
C ALA A 28 10.61 46.77 -15.29
N ALA A 29 9.52 46.97 -14.55
CA ALA A 29 9.26 46.21 -13.34
C ALA A 29 9.01 44.76 -13.80
N GLY A 30 10.09 44.06 -14.12
CA GLY A 30 10.11 42.62 -14.08
C GLY A 30 9.71 42.26 -12.66
N THR A 31 8.56 41.64 -12.53
CA THR A 31 8.23 40.84 -11.37
C THR A 31 9.31 39.76 -11.29
N SER A 32 10.40 40.08 -10.61
CA SER A 32 11.32 39.08 -10.10
C SER A 32 10.48 38.21 -9.17
N HIS A 33 9.89 37.16 -9.75
CA HIS A 33 9.60 35.96 -8.99
C HIS A 33 10.94 35.58 -8.41
N SER A 34 11.15 35.94 -7.14
CA SER A 34 12.14 35.30 -6.31
C SER A 34 11.74 33.83 -6.30
N THR A 35 12.29 33.07 -7.25
CA THR A 35 12.28 31.62 -7.22
C THR A 35 13.21 31.26 -6.06
N THR A 36 12.68 31.32 -4.84
CA THR A 36 13.27 30.58 -3.74
C THR A 36 13.43 29.16 -4.28
N PRO A 37 14.64 28.57 -4.28
CA PRO A 37 14.80 27.20 -4.72
C PRO A 37 13.78 26.37 -3.94
N SER A 38 12.83 25.78 -4.66
CA SER A 38 11.87 24.85 -4.08
C SER A 38 12.70 23.72 -3.49
N VAL A 39 12.98 23.78 -2.19
CA VAL A 39 13.61 22.66 -1.47
C VAL A 39 12.63 21.51 -1.62
N ASN A 40 13.03 20.47 -2.36
CA ASN A 40 12.16 19.33 -2.58
C ASN A 40 11.74 18.80 -1.19
N PRO A 41 10.42 18.65 -0.92
CA PRO A 41 9.92 18.32 0.42
C PRO A 41 10.49 17.02 1.01
N ALA A 42 10.93 16.09 0.16
CA ALA A 42 11.64 14.89 0.57
C ALA A 42 12.91 15.23 1.36
N PHE A 43 13.54 16.37 1.05
CA PHE A 43 14.78 16.79 1.71
C PHE A 43 14.59 17.35 3.11
N THR A 44 13.37 17.76 3.46
CA THR A 44 13.02 18.33 4.77
C THR A 44 12.23 17.37 5.65
N ALA A 45 11.81 16.23 5.11
CA ALA A 45 11.00 15.25 5.83
C ALA A 45 11.81 14.62 6.98
N LYS A 46 11.18 14.52 8.15
CA LYS A 46 11.72 13.95 9.39
C LYS A 46 10.90 12.74 9.82
N ALA A 47 11.43 11.94 10.73
CA ALA A 47 10.70 10.81 11.30
C ALA A 47 9.29 11.21 11.77
N GLY A 48 8.29 10.47 11.30
CA GLY A 48 6.87 10.73 11.53
C GLY A 48 6.18 11.66 10.53
N ASP A 49 6.89 12.21 9.56
CA ASP A 49 6.28 12.90 8.44
C ASP A 49 5.77 11.89 7.39
N CYS A 50 4.63 12.20 6.79
CA CYS A 50 4.06 11.42 5.69
C CYS A 50 4.22 12.15 4.36
N LEU A 51 4.51 11.38 3.31
CA LEU A 51 4.79 11.86 1.97
C LEU A 51 3.84 11.22 0.97
N ASP A 52 3.36 12.02 0.03
CA ASP A 52 2.56 11.57 -1.10
C ASP A 52 3.13 12.12 -2.41
N TRP A 53 2.91 11.35 -3.48
CA TRP A 53 3.25 11.71 -4.85
C TRP A 53 2.28 11.02 -5.82
N LYS A 54 2.21 11.51 -7.05
CA LYS A 54 1.42 10.88 -8.12
C LYS A 54 2.28 10.52 -9.31
N ARG A 55 3.37 11.26 -9.51
CA ARG A 55 4.31 11.00 -10.60
C ARG A 55 5.29 9.93 -10.19
N GLU A 56 5.52 9.01 -11.10
CA GLU A 56 6.45 7.90 -10.91
C GLU A 56 7.86 8.37 -10.53
N ASP A 57 8.29 9.51 -11.08
CA ASP A 57 9.61 10.14 -10.87
C ASP A 57 9.75 10.95 -9.57
N LEU A 58 8.73 10.93 -8.70
CA LEU A 58 8.64 11.68 -7.44
C LEU A 58 8.80 13.21 -7.57
N SER A 59 8.68 13.77 -8.77
CA SER A 59 8.86 15.21 -8.98
C SER A 59 7.75 16.07 -8.34
N ASP A 60 6.60 15.47 -8.01
CA ASP A 60 5.47 16.10 -7.32
C ASP A 60 5.35 15.67 -5.84
N LEU A 61 6.42 15.15 -5.25
CA LEU A 61 6.42 14.71 -3.87
C LEU A 61 6.11 15.86 -2.91
N THR A 62 5.20 15.62 -1.98
CA THR A 62 4.75 16.59 -0.98
C THR A 62 4.65 16.00 0.41
N LEU A 63 4.82 16.86 1.43
CA LEU A 63 4.46 16.54 2.81
C LEU A 63 2.95 16.63 2.99
N VAL A 64 2.37 15.62 3.63
CA VAL A 64 0.94 15.54 3.91
C VAL A 64 0.72 15.14 5.38
N ASP A 65 -0.47 15.46 5.89
CA ASP A 65 -0.93 14.93 7.17
C ASP A 65 -1.10 13.41 7.04
N CYS A 66 -0.55 12.63 7.95
CA CYS A 66 -0.66 11.16 7.91
C CYS A 66 -2.10 10.66 7.97
N ALA A 67 -3.06 11.44 8.49
CA ALA A 67 -4.49 11.09 8.42
C ALA A 67 -5.06 11.16 7.00
N LYS A 68 -4.37 11.82 6.06
CA LYS A 68 -4.69 11.82 4.64
C LYS A 68 -3.98 10.67 3.92
N GLU A 69 -4.38 10.43 2.68
CA GLU A 69 -3.69 9.50 1.79
C GLU A 69 -2.21 9.87 1.66
N HIS A 70 -1.35 8.86 1.79
CA HIS A 70 0.09 8.99 1.59
C HIS A 70 0.69 7.66 1.14
N LEU A 71 1.86 7.69 0.51
CA LEU A 71 2.55 6.49 0.01
C LEU A 71 3.76 6.12 0.86
N PHE A 72 4.23 7.02 1.73
CA PHE A 72 5.43 6.82 2.54
C PHE A 72 5.32 7.53 3.88
N GLU A 73 5.70 6.84 4.95
CA GLU A 73 5.90 7.46 6.27
C GLU A 73 7.37 7.34 6.65
N VAL A 74 8.01 8.47 6.91
CA VAL A 74 9.43 8.51 7.26
C VAL A 74 9.63 7.91 8.65
N THR A 75 10.49 6.90 8.76
CA THR A 75 10.85 6.27 10.04
C THR A 75 12.13 6.85 10.62
N ASP A 76 13.10 7.21 9.78
CA ASP A 76 14.33 7.86 10.20
C ASP A 76 15.04 8.60 9.04
N VAL A 77 15.98 9.48 9.39
CA VAL A 77 16.84 10.22 8.45
C VAL A 77 18.30 9.87 8.73
N VAL A 78 18.88 9.07 7.85
CA VAL A 78 20.22 8.50 8.00
C VAL A 78 21.25 9.31 7.24
N ASP A 79 22.32 9.72 7.92
CA ASP A 79 23.50 10.32 7.30
C ASP A 79 24.55 9.27 6.97
N LEU A 80 24.79 9.06 5.68
CA LEU A 80 25.82 8.15 5.17
C LEU A 80 27.21 8.80 5.07
N GLY A 81 27.35 10.09 5.35
CA GLY A 81 28.62 10.82 5.26
C GLY A 81 29.80 10.16 6.00
N PRO A 82 29.60 9.58 7.19
CA PRO A 82 30.66 8.83 7.89
C PRO A 82 31.12 7.55 7.17
N GLU A 83 30.28 6.95 6.34
CA GLU A 83 30.57 5.69 5.62
C GLU A 83 31.01 5.94 4.17
N TYR A 84 30.60 7.07 3.57
CA TYR A 84 30.82 7.41 2.17
C TYR A 84 31.34 8.84 2.02
N ALA A 85 32.62 8.97 1.64
CA ALA A 85 33.25 10.26 1.35
C ALA A 85 32.50 11.05 0.27
N LYS A 86 32.71 12.37 0.20
CA LYS A 86 32.01 13.28 -0.72
C LYS A 86 32.21 12.95 -2.21
N ASP A 87 33.34 12.35 -2.55
CA ASP A 87 33.72 11.91 -3.89
C ASP A 87 33.47 10.42 -4.13
N ALA A 88 32.86 9.71 -3.18
CA ALA A 88 32.50 8.30 -3.33
C ALA A 88 31.66 8.11 -4.61
N PRO A 89 31.91 7.04 -5.39
CA PRO A 89 31.10 6.74 -6.56
C PRO A 89 29.64 6.48 -6.16
N TRP A 90 28.72 6.69 -7.09
CA TRP A 90 27.32 6.32 -6.91
C TRP A 90 27.22 4.79 -6.68
N PRO A 91 26.56 4.33 -5.60
CA PRO A 91 26.37 2.90 -5.36
C PRO A 91 25.56 2.25 -6.48
N ASP A 92 25.92 1.03 -6.85
CA ASP A 92 25.08 0.20 -7.71
C ASP A 92 23.87 -0.36 -6.92
N ALA A 93 23.02 -1.12 -7.60
CA ALA A 93 21.81 -1.71 -7.01
C ALA A 93 22.12 -2.55 -5.76
N THR A 94 23.17 -3.37 -5.80
CA THR A 94 23.59 -4.22 -4.68
C THR A 94 24.11 -3.37 -3.52
N GLY A 95 24.87 -2.32 -3.80
CA GLY A 95 25.32 -1.35 -2.80
C GLY A 95 24.15 -0.67 -2.10
N TRP A 96 23.15 -0.20 -2.85
CA TRP A 96 21.95 0.40 -2.25
C TRP A 96 21.16 -0.60 -1.42
N GLN A 97 20.98 -1.84 -1.88
CA GLN A 97 20.32 -2.87 -1.10
C GLN A 97 21.01 -3.05 0.27
N GLN A 98 22.33 -3.18 0.30
CA GLN A 98 23.09 -3.36 1.54
C GLN A 98 22.98 -2.14 2.48
N ILE A 99 23.06 -0.93 1.94
CA ILE A 99 22.84 0.31 2.71
C ILE A 99 21.45 0.28 3.35
N ASN A 100 20.41 -0.06 2.58
CA ASN A 100 19.04 -0.02 3.04
C ASN A 100 18.71 -1.13 4.05
N GLU A 101 19.22 -2.34 3.84
CA GLU A 101 19.10 -3.44 4.81
C GLU A 101 19.78 -3.09 6.14
N LYS A 102 20.98 -2.51 6.09
CA LYS A 102 21.75 -2.14 7.28
C LYS A 102 21.07 -1.04 8.08
N HIS A 103 20.56 -0.02 7.40
CA HIS A 103 20.10 1.21 8.05
C HIS A 103 18.58 1.26 8.22
N CYS A 104 17.81 0.97 7.17
CA CYS A 104 16.36 1.19 7.17
C CYS A 104 15.55 0.09 7.86
N ALA A 105 16.00 -1.17 7.81
CA ALA A 105 15.29 -2.25 8.51
C ALA A 105 15.26 -1.99 10.03
N LYS A 106 16.40 -1.61 10.62
CA LYS A 106 16.49 -1.26 12.03
C LYS A 106 15.70 0.01 12.38
N ALA A 107 15.83 1.06 11.57
CA ALA A 107 15.08 2.30 11.77
C ALA A 107 13.57 2.06 11.83
N SER A 108 13.03 1.26 10.90
CA SER A 108 11.61 0.94 10.85
C SER A 108 11.15 0.06 12.02
N LEU A 109 11.97 -0.90 12.46
CA LEU A 109 11.67 -1.71 13.65
C LEU A 109 11.63 -0.84 14.92
N ASP A 110 12.61 0.03 15.11
CA ASP A 110 12.68 0.94 16.26
C ASP A 110 11.52 1.93 16.25
N TYR A 111 11.18 2.48 15.08
CA TYR A 111 10.07 3.42 14.90
C TYR A 111 8.71 2.79 15.27
N LEU A 112 8.52 1.50 14.96
CA LEU A 112 7.34 0.72 15.34
C LEU A 112 7.44 0.12 16.75
N SER A 113 8.41 0.54 17.57
CA SER A 113 8.60 0.04 18.93
C SER A 113 8.75 -1.49 19.00
N GLY A 114 9.46 -2.07 18.04
CA GLY A 114 9.71 -3.51 17.94
C GLY A 114 8.58 -4.32 17.30
N LYS A 115 7.53 -3.67 16.77
CA LYS A 115 6.31 -4.31 16.25
C LYS A 115 6.24 -4.34 14.72
N PHE A 116 7.36 -4.55 14.04
CA PHE A 116 7.34 -4.73 12.59
C PHE A 116 6.96 -6.18 12.24
N ASP A 117 5.85 -6.37 11.52
CA ASP A 117 5.40 -7.69 11.08
C ASP A 117 6.05 -8.07 9.75
N PRO A 118 6.85 -9.14 9.68
CA PRO A 118 7.48 -9.57 8.42
C PRO A 118 6.48 -10.05 7.36
N PHE A 119 5.25 -10.38 7.75
CA PHE A 119 4.13 -10.74 6.86
C PHE A 119 2.98 -9.72 6.94
N GLY A 120 3.28 -8.53 7.44
CA GLY A 120 2.30 -7.47 7.65
C GLY A 120 2.15 -6.55 6.45
N LYS A 121 1.26 -5.59 6.61
CA LYS A 121 0.89 -4.63 5.56
C LYS A 121 1.99 -3.65 5.17
N TYR A 122 2.95 -3.39 6.06
CA TYR A 122 3.99 -2.40 5.81
C TYR A 122 5.28 -3.06 5.36
N THR A 123 5.90 -2.49 4.33
CA THR A 123 7.24 -2.83 3.87
C THR A 123 8.19 -1.67 4.15
N VAL A 124 9.48 -1.99 4.30
CA VAL A 124 10.52 -0.95 4.45
C VAL A 124 10.90 -0.43 3.07
N GLY A 125 10.83 0.89 2.92
CA GLY A 125 11.19 1.61 1.69
C GLY A 125 12.20 2.72 1.97
N PRO A 126 13.25 2.87 1.14
CA PRO A 126 14.19 3.98 1.24
C PRO A 126 13.84 5.09 0.23
N LEU A 127 13.99 6.35 0.64
CA LEU A 127 14.17 7.49 -0.26
C LEU A 127 15.64 7.87 -0.28
N ASN A 128 16.35 7.31 -1.24
CA ASN A 128 17.76 7.56 -1.50
C ASN A 128 17.97 8.98 -2.09
N PRO A 129 19.15 9.58 -1.93
CA PRO A 129 19.48 10.84 -2.60
C PRO A 129 19.55 10.62 -4.12
N SER A 130 19.26 11.63 -4.94
CA SER A 130 19.47 11.51 -6.39
C SER A 130 20.96 11.40 -6.74
N GLU A 131 21.30 10.85 -7.90
CA GLU A 131 22.70 10.79 -8.36
C GLU A 131 23.34 12.18 -8.45
N ALA A 132 22.57 13.19 -8.88
CA ALA A 132 23.01 14.59 -8.88
C ALA A 132 23.33 15.08 -7.46
N SER A 133 22.43 14.83 -6.50
CA SER A 133 22.66 15.18 -5.10
C SER A 133 23.88 14.45 -4.53
N TRP A 134 24.07 13.18 -4.88
CA TRP A 134 25.23 12.40 -4.45
C TRP A 134 26.55 12.98 -4.98
N LYS A 135 26.61 13.40 -6.25
CA LYS A 135 27.79 14.07 -6.84
C LYS A 135 28.13 15.38 -6.14
N GLU A 136 27.12 16.06 -5.59
CA GLU A 136 27.28 17.30 -4.82
C GLU A 136 27.58 17.05 -3.33
N GLY A 137 27.76 15.78 -2.93
CA GLY A 137 28.07 15.39 -1.55
C GLY A 137 26.85 15.09 -0.67
N GLY A 138 25.65 15.01 -1.26
CA GLY A 138 24.44 14.54 -0.59
C GLY A 138 24.57 13.08 -0.17
N ARG A 139 24.41 12.81 1.13
CA ARG A 139 24.58 11.47 1.73
C ARG A 139 23.40 11.07 2.62
N THR A 140 22.29 11.78 2.52
CA THR A 140 21.12 11.54 3.35
C THR A 140 20.18 10.53 2.69
N VAL A 141 19.86 9.45 3.41
CA VAL A 141 18.78 8.51 3.07
C VAL A 141 17.63 8.73 4.04
N ARG A 142 16.38 8.74 3.55
CA ARG A 142 15.21 8.67 4.44
C ARG A 142 14.66 7.27 4.40
N CYS A 143 14.71 6.61 5.55
CA CYS A 143 14.07 5.32 5.72
C CYS A 143 12.59 5.55 5.99
N GLY A 144 11.75 4.63 5.53
CA GLY A 144 10.33 4.72 5.78
C GLY A 144 9.57 3.43 5.60
N LEU A 145 8.27 3.53 5.83
CA LEU A 145 7.30 2.47 5.66
C LEU A 145 6.37 2.81 4.50
N GLN A 146 6.05 1.80 3.71
CA GLN A 146 5.12 1.86 2.59
C GLN A 146 4.14 0.69 2.69
N VAL A 147 3.02 0.76 1.99
CA VAL A 147 2.15 -0.41 1.80
C VAL A 147 2.36 -0.89 0.37
N ALA A 148 2.77 -2.13 0.21
CA ALA A 148 2.89 -2.77 -1.09
C ALA A 148 1.72 -3.73 -1.30
N GLY A 149 1.10 -3.69 -2.48
CA GLY A 149 0.17 -4.71 -2.89
C GLY A 149 0.90 -6.01 -3.26
N PRO A 150 0.16 -7.12 -3.49
CA PRO A 150 0.77 -8.43 -3.76
C PRO A 150 1.57 -8.48 -5.07
N GLY A 151 1.29 -7.58 -6.02
CA GLY A 151 2.05 -7.40 -7.26
C GLY A 151 3.26 -6.48 -7.11
N GLY A 152 3.47 -5.87 -5.93
CA GLY A 152 4.61 -5.02 -5.60
C GLY A 152 4.39 -3.53 -5.84
N ALA A 153 3.25 -3.13 -6.41
CA ALA A 153 2.92 -1.72 -6.56
C ALA A 153 2.54 -1.08 -5.21
N LEU A 154 2.74 0.23 -5.08
CA LEU A 154 2.47 0.93 -3.83
C LEU A 154 0.99 1.24 -3.68
N LEU A 155 0.48 1.08 -2.46
CA LEU A 155 -0.88 1.41 -2.09
C LEU A 155 -0.89 2.61 -1.14
N ARG A 156 -1.91 3.45 -1.29
CA ARG A 156 -2.10 4.59 -0.41
C ARG A 156 -2.48 4.11 0.97
N ALA A 157 -1.75 4.60 1.97
CA ALA A 157 -1.98 4.37 3.38
C ALA A 157 -2.72 5.55 4.02
N PHE A 158 -3.31 5.29 5.19
CA PHE A 158 -4.02 6.27 6.00
C PHE A 158 -3.69 6.04 7.47
N GLY A 159 -3.48 7.13 8.20
CA GLY A 159 -3.01 7.14 9.58
C GLY A 159 -1.54 6.75 9.70
N SER A 160 -0.93 7.12 10.84
CA SER A 160 0.48 6.75 11.12
C SER A 160 0.61 5.26 11.41
N ALA A 161 1.64 4.63 10.83
CA ALA A 161 2.02 3.23 11.03
C ALA A 161 2.23 2.86 12.49
N ARG A 162 2.62 3.81 13.35
CA ARG A 162 2.77 3.59 14.81
C ARG A 162 1.46 3.29 15.52
N ALA A 163 0.35 3.81 15.00
CA ALA A 163 -0.97 3.70 15.62
C ALA A 163 -1.85 2.63 14.94
N GLN A 164 -1.39 2.08 13.80
CA GLN A 164 -2.18 1.17 13.00
C GLN A 164 -1.83 -0.29 13.29
N ASP A 165 -2.84 -1.16 13.19
CA ASP A 165 -2.65 -2.60 13.17
C ASP A 165 -1.76 -3.01 11.98
N GLN A 166 -0.87 -3.99 12.19
CA GLN A 166 0.12 -4.45 11.21
C GLN A 166 -0.44 -5.47 10.21
N SER A 167 -1.66 -5.97 10.41
CA SER A 167 -2.19 -7.07 9.59
C SER A 167 -2.26 -6.65 8.13
N ASP A 168 -1.68 -7.49 7.27
CA ASP A 168 -1.92 -7.41 5.83
C ASP A 168 -3.36 -7.85 5.54
N VAL A 169 -4.24 -6.85 5.49
CA VAL A 169 -5.66 -6.98 5.19
C VAL A 169 -6.12 -5.83 4.31
N TYR A 170 -7.03 -6.13 3.40
CA TYR A 170 -7.69 -5.17 2.54
C TYR A 170 -9.11 -4.91 3.02
N ASP A 171 -9.65 -3.73 2.72
CA ASP A 171 -11.05 -3.43 3.01
C ASP A 171 -12.00 -4.23 2.11
N ALA A 172 -13.24 -4.43 2.57
CA ALA A 172 -14.29 -5.02 1.75
C ALA A 172 -14.46 -4.23 0.44
N THR A 173 -14.88 -4.92 -0.64
CA THR A 173 -15.01 -4.43 -2.03
C THR A 173 -13.72 -4.32 -2.84
N VAL A 174 -12.54 -4.50 -2.22
CA VAL A 174 -11.29 -4.60 -2.97
C VAL A 174 -11.28 -5.92 -3.76
N CYS A 175 -10.94 -5.85 -5.05
CA CYS A 175 -10.67 -7.03 -5.87
C CYS A 175 -9.17 -7.13 -6.13
N LEU A 176 -8.55 -8.25 -5.76
CA LEU A 176 -7.12 -8.49 -5.92
C LEU A 176 -6.88 -9.20 -7.25
N GLY A 177 -6.08 -8.58 -8.11
CA GLY A 177 -5.81 -9.04 -9.47
C GLY A 177 -5.18 -10.43 -9.54
N ILE A 178 -4.85 -10.84 -10.76
CA ILE A 178 -4.09 -12.06 -11.02
C ILE A 178 -2.79 -11.73 -11.76
N THR A 179 -1.68 -12.31 -11.33
CA THR A 179 -0.40 -12.16 -12.04
C THR A 179 -0.28 -13.16 -13.18
N PRO A 180 0.64 -12.96 -14.16
CA PRO A 180 0.92 -13.96 -15.19
C PRO A 180 1.35 -15.33 -14.63
N ALA A 181 1.93 -15.35 -13.43
CA ALA A 181 2.29 -16.55 -12.69
C ALA A 181 1.10 -17.20 -11.95
N ARG A 182 -0.13 -16.78 -12.25
CA ARG A 182 -1.38 -17.29 -11.63
C ARG A 182 -1.37 -17.19 -10.09
N SER A 183 -0.79 -16.10 -9.60
CA SER A 183 -0.76 -15.71 -8.18
C SER A 183 -1.60 -14.45 -7.95
N VAL A 184 -1.78 -14.06 -6.69
CA VAL A 184 -2.51 -12.84 -6.32
C VAL A 184 -1.73 -11.61 -6.81
N GLY A 185 -2.42 -10.68 -7.46
CA GLY A 185 -1.88 -9.40 -7.91
C GLY A 185 -2.40 -8.21 -7.11
N ASP A 186 -1.96 -7.01 -7.50
CA ASP A 186 -2.40 -5.75 -6.91
C ASP A 186 -3.92 -5.52 -7.07
N PRO A 187 -4.52 -4.62 -6.26
CA PRO A 187 -5.91 -4.23 -6.42
C PRO A 187 -6.26 -3.77 -7.84
N VAL A 188 -7.39 -4.26 -8.35
CA VAL A 188 -7.95 -3.91 -9.66
C VAL A 188 -9.47 -3.67 -9.53
N PRO A 189 -10.10 -2.94 -10.48
CA PRO A 189 -11.56 -2.90 -10.55
C PRO A 189 -12.12 -4.32 -10.70
N CYS A 190 -13.19 -4.68 -9.98
CA CYS A 190 -13.76 -6.02 -10.06
C CYS A 190 -14.28 -6.42 -11.45
N ALA A 191 -14.49 -5.45 -12.35
CA ALA A 191 -14.80 -5.74 -13.76
C ALA A 191 -13.61 -6.37 -14.51
N GLU A 192 -12.39 -6.15 -14.04
CA GLU A 192 -11.16 -6.74 -14.56
C GLU A 192 -10.91 -8.15 -14.00
N PRO A 193 -10.10 -8.99 -14.67
CA PRO A 193 -9.75 -10.32 -14.16
C PRO A 193 -9.03 -10.25 -12.80
N HIS A 194 -9.59 -10.90 -11.79
CA HIS A 194 -9.06 -10.93 -10.43
C HIS A 194 -9.19 -12.32 -9.80
N THR A 195 -8.41 -12.59 -8.75
CA THR A 195 -8.39 -13.86 -8.02
C THR A 195 -9.42 -13.86 -6.89
N PHE A 196 -9.44 -12.78 -6.12
CA PHE A 196 -10.26 -12.65 -4.92
C PHE A 196 -11.00 -11.32 -4.88
N GLU A 197 -12.26 -11.36 -4.48
CA GLU A 197 -12.98 -10.20 -3.96
C GLU A 197 -12.98 -10.27 -2.44
N ILE A 198 -12.54 -9.20 -1.78
CA ILE A 198 -12.54 -9.07 -0.33
C ILE A 198 -13.96 -8.73 0.11
N VAL A 199 -14.54 -9.58 0.95
CA VAL A 199 -15.92 -9.41 1.43
C VAL A 199 -15.99 -8.91 2.88
N GLY A 200 -14.87 -8.97 3.61
CA GLY A 200 -14.78 -8.40 4.95
C GLY A 200 -13.43 -8.61 5.63
N VAL A 201 -13.32 -8.00 6.81
CA VAL A 201 -12.18 -8.10 7.72
C VAL A 201 -12.70 -8.58 9.06
N VAL A 202 -12.12 -9.65 9.59
CA VAL A 202 -12.47 -10.21 10.89
C VAL A 202 -11.38 -9.85 11.89
N PRO A 203 -11.70 -9.17 13.00
CA PRO A 203 -10.81 -9.08 14.15
C PRO A 203 -10.72 -10.46 14.82
N LEU A 204 -9.51 -10.97 14.98
CA LEU A 204 -9.26 -12.21 15.71
C LEU A 204 -9.38 -11.97 17.22
N PRO A 205 -9.74 -12.99 18.02
CA PRO A 205 -9.91 -12.84 19.47
C PRO A 205 -8.68 -12.28 20.16
N GLU A 206 -8.85 -11.42 21.16
CA GLU A 206 -7.72 -10.94 21.96
C GLU A 206 -7.06 -12.08 22.78
N GLY A 207 -5.80 -11.88 23.14
CA GLY A 207 -5.06 -12.79 24.03
C GLY A 207 -3.90 -13.53 23.36
N ASP A 208 -3.71 -14.79 23.77
CA ASP A 208 -2.66 -15.66 23.27
C ASP A 208 -2.89 -16.05 21.80
N PHE A 209 -1.80 -16.41 21.11
CA PHE A 209 -1.85 -16.82 19.71
C PHE A 209 -2.80 -18.02 19.51
N PRO A 210 -3.88 -17.87 18.72
CA PRO A 210 -4.74 -18.99 18.37
C PRO A 210 -4.02 -19.90 17.38
N LYS A 211 -3.95 -21.20 17.69
CA LYS A 211 -3.39 -22.20 16.75
C LYS A 211 -4.18 -22.21 15.43
N PRO A 212 -3.56 -22.61 14.30
CA PRO A 212 -4.19 -22.56 12.98
C PRO A 212 -5.59 -23.18 12.93
N GLU A 213 -5.80 -24.35 13.55
CA GLU A 213 -7.09 -25.03 13.54
C GLU A 213 -8.18 -24.21 14.25
N LYS A 214 -7.81 -23.46 15.28
CA LYS A 214 -8.74 -22.57 15.98
C LYS A 214 -9.04 -21.33 15.15
N GLN A 215 -8.05 -20.80 14.44
CA GLN A 215 -8.27 -19.71 13.49
C GLN A 215 -9.23 -20.15 12.39
N ASP A 216 -9.06 -21.35 11.82
CA ASP A 216 -9.95 -21.89 10.79
C ASP A 216 -11.39 -22.07 11.27
N GLU A 217 -11.59 -22.56 12.50
CA GLU A 217 -12.93 -22.66 13.10
C GLU A 217 -13.62 -21.28 13.20
N ILE A 218 -12.89 -20.26 13.66
CA ILE A 218 -13.40 -18.90 13.81
C ILE A 218 -13.69 -18.28 12.44
N MET A 219 -12.70 -18.33 11.54
CA MET A 219 -12.75 -17.67 10.25
C MET A 219 -13.77 -18.34 9.31
N SER A 220 -13.90 -19.66 9.33
CA SER A 220 -14.91 -20.35 8.52
C SER A 220 -16.34 -19.91 8.89
N ALA A 221 -16.65 -19.78 10.18
CA ALA A 221 -17.95 -19.34 10.66
C ALA A 221 -18.22 -17.87 10.34
N GLU A 222 -17.28 -16.97 10.67
CA GLU A 222 -17.45 -15.54 10.43
C GLU A 222 -17.47 -15.20 8.94
N CYS A 223 -16.58 -15.79 8.14
CA CYS A 223 -16.54 -15.51 6.71
C CYS A 223 -17.75 -16.08 5.97
N ALA A 224 -18.32 -17.21 6.38
CA ALA A 224 -19.59 -17.70 5.82
C ALA A 224 -20.75 -16.71 6.10
N ARG A 225 -20.82 -16.18 7.32
CA ARG A 225 -21.83 -15.17 7.71
C ARG A 225 -21.64 -13.87 6.92
N ILE A 226 -20.42 -13.33 6.92
CA ILE A 226 -20.07 -12.09 6.21
C ILE A 226 -20.32 -12.22 4.71
N ALA A 227 -19.92 -13.33 4.08
CA ALA A 227 -20.16 -13.57 2.66
C ALA A 227 -21.66 -13.65 2.34
N THR A 228 -22.46 -14.27 3.20
CA THR A 228 -23.92 -14.34 3.03
C THR A 228 -24.55 -12.95 3.06
N GLU A 229 -24.15 -12.10 4.01
CA GLU A 229 -24.59 -10.71 4.12
C GLU A 229 -24.17 -9.89 2.89
N TYR A 230 -22.88 -9.96 2.54
CA TYR A 230 -22.29 -9.21 1.42
C TYR A 230 -22.93 -9.55 0.06
N THR A 231 -23.29 -10.81 -0.15
CA THR A 231 -23.84 -11.32 -1.41
C THR A 231 -25.37 -11.31 -1.47
N GLY A 232 -26.05 -10.96 -0.37
CA GLY A 232 -27.51 -11.08 -0.27
C GLY A 232 -28.01 -12.53 -0.31
N GLY A 233 -27.19 -13.48 0.15
CA GLY A 233 -27.51 -14.91 0.16
C GLY A 233 -27.40 -15.61 -1.20
N ALA A 234 -26.60 -15.09 -2.12
CA ALA A 234 -26.40 -15.72 -3.41
C ALA A 234 -25.73 -17.10 -3.28
N ASP A 235 -26.14 -18.06 -4.13
CA ASP A 235 -25.47 -19.35 -4.23
C ASP A 235 -24.11 -19.19 -4.93
N LEU A 236 -23.06 -18.98 -4.14
CA LEU A 236 -21.68 -18.84 -4.62
C LEU A 236 -21.21 -20.10 -5.35
N LYS A 237 -21.61 -21.29 -4.89
CA LYS A 237 -21.21 -22.57 -5.51
C LYS A 237 -21.81 -22.71 -6.91
N ALA A 238 -23.09 -22.36 -7.08
CA ALA A 238 -23.72 -22.34 -8.41
C ALA A 238 -23.04 -21.34 -9.36
N LYS A 239 -22.41 -20.28 -8.82
CA LYS A 239 -21.59 -19.31 -9.57
C LYS A 239 -20.13 -19.76 -9.74
N GLY A 240 -19.75 -20.96 -9.30
CA GLY A 240 -18.37 -21.45 -9.35
C GLY A 240 -17.42 -20.63 -8.47
N ARG A 241 -17.90 -20.19 -7.30
CA ARG A 241 -17.13 -19.43 -6.31
C ARG A 241 -17.10 -20.14 -4.96
N ILE A 242 -16.04 -19.88 -4.21
CA ILE A 242 -15.82 -20.38 -2.85
C ILE A 242 -15.52 -19.23 -1.90
N VAL A 243 -15.92 -19.38 -0.65
CA VAL A 243 -15.48 -18.50 0.45
C VAL A 243 -14.17 -19.08 0.99
N THR A 244 -13.18 -18.22 1.20
CA THR A 244 -11.88 -18.54 1.79
C THR A 244 -11.43 -17.40 2.69
N TRP A 245 -10.38 -17.60 3.46
CA TRP A 245 -9.88 -16.64 4.44
C TRP A 245 -8.38 -16.72 4.61
N ASP A 246 -7.82 -15.70 5.24
CA ASP A 246 -6.45 -15.74 5.72
C ASP A 246 -6.36 -16.20 7.18
N THR A 247 -5.18 -16.70 7.53
CA THR A 247 -4.76 -16.93 8.92
C THR A 247 -3.57 -16.03 9.25
N ARG A 248 -3.23 -15.89 10.53
CA ARG A 248 -2.05 -15.16 11.00
C ARG A 248 -0.99 -16.13 11.52
N ALA A 249 0.26 -15.85 11.16
CA ALA A 249 1.44 -16.53 11.70
C ALA A 249 1.74 -16.04 13.13
N VAL A 250 2.55 -16.80 13.87
CA VAL A 250 2.93 -16.44 15.25
C VAL A 250 3.81 -15.18 15.28
N GLU A 251 4.62 -14.97 14.24
CA GLU A 251 5.44 -13.79 14.01
C GLU A 251 4.55 -12.55 13.84
N SER A 252 3.53 -12.65 12.98
CA SER A 252 2.53 -11.60 12.80
C SER A 252 1.75 -11.30 14.07
N TRP A 253 1.38 -12.34 14.82
CA TRP A 253 0.74 -12.17 16.11
C TRP A 253 1.65 -11.41 17.09
N THR A 254 2.93 -11.75 17.15
CA THR A 254 3.90 -11.09 18.03
C THR A 254 4.08 -9.61 17.67
N ALA A 255 4.06 -9.30 16.36
CA ALA A 255 4.14 -7.94 15.85
C ALA A 255 2.83 -7.13 15.98
N GLY A 256 1.74 -7.76 16.42
CA GLY A 256 0.48 -7.05 16.69
C GLY A 256 -0.58 -7.13 15.60
N SER A 257 -0.40 -7.98 14.58
CA SER A 257 -1.43 -8.26 13.58
C SER A 257 -2.57 -9.06 14.20
N ARG A 258 -3.78 -8.48 14.25
CA ARG A 258 -4.98 -9.07 14.86
C ARG A 258 -6.17 -9.17 13.92
N LYS A 259 -5.98 -9.03 12.61
CA LYS A 259 -7.06 -9.05 11.62
C LYS A 259 -6.76 -10.04 10.49
N ALA A 260 -7.81 -10.59 9.90
CA ALA A 260 -7.71 -11.45 8.72
C ALA A 260 -8.84 -11.16 7.72
N ASN A 261 -8.58 -11.34 6.43
CA ASN A 261 -9.60 -11.14 5.40
C ASN A 261 -10.51 -12.35 5.23
N CYS A 262 -11.79 -12.06 4.98
CA CYS A 262 -12.74 -12.95 4.33
C CYS A 262 -12.79 -12.64 2.84
N LYS A 263 -12.71 -13.66 2.00
CA LYS A 263 -12.51 -13.52 0.56
C LYS A 263 -13.40 -14.47 -0.21
N VAL A 264 -13.83 -14.05 -1.39
CA VAL A 264 -14.51 -14.92 -2.36
C VAL A 264 -13.65 -15.04 -3.60
N GLY A 265 -13.43 -16.26 -4.07
CA GLY A 265 -12.64 -16.54 -5.27
C GLY A 265 -13.19 -17.71 -6.07
N ALA A 266 -12.65 -17.93 -7.27
CA ALA A 266 -12.84 -19.19 -7.98
C ALA A 266 -12.05 -20.31 -7.29
N ALA A 267 -12.52 -21.56 -7.42
CA ALA A 267 -11.73 -22.70 -6.97
C ALA A 267 -10.43 -22.78 -7.81
N PRO A 268 -9.26 -22.99 -7.19
CA PRO A 268 -8.02 -23.17 -7.92
C PRO A 268 -8.04 -24.46 -8.76
N ASP A 269 -7.25 -24.49 -9.83
CA ASP A 269 -7.00 -25.69 -10.64
C ASP A 269 -5.53 -26.14 -10.52
N GLU A 270 -5.13 -27.18 -11.26
CA GLU A 270 -3.77 -27.73 -11.22
C GLU A 270 -2.67 -26.70 -11.53
N GLY A 271 -3.01 -25.63 -12.26
CA GLY A 271 -2.10 -24.54 -12.63
C GLY A 271 -2.12 -23.35 -11.67
N GLY A 272 -2.87 -23.38 -10.56
CA GLY A 272 -2.88 -22.35 -9.54
C GLY A 272 -4.21 -21.58 -9.45
N LEU A 273 -4.13 -20.29 -9.09
CA LEU A 273 -5.33 -19.46 -8.94
C LEU A 273 -6.01 -19.25 -10.30
N VAL A 274 -7.34 -19.14 -10.26
CA VAL A 274 -8.19 -18.96 -11.44
C VAL A 274 -8.79 -17.56 -11.40
N ALA A 275 -8.62 -16.82 -12.50
CA ALA A 275 -9.17 -15.49 -12.64
C ALA A 275 -10.68 -15.53 -12.90
N TRP A 276 -11.38 -14.51 -12.44
CA TRP A 276 -12.77 -14.26 -12.79
C TRP A 276 -13.06 -12.76 -12.86
N THR A 277 -14.21 -12.39 -13.41
CA THR A 277 -14.64 -10.99 -13.56
C THR A 277 -16.04 -10.78 -12.96
N GLY A 278 -16.33 -9.53 -12.63
CA GLY A 278 -17.57 -9.12 -11.96
C GLY A 278 -17.42 -9.07 -10.43
N SER A 279 -18.49 -8.77 -9.73
CA SER A 279 -18.51 -8.76 -8.26
C SER A 279 -19.62 -9.69 -7.76
N VAL A 280 -19.38 -10.34 -6.61
CA VAL A 280 -20.39 -11.12 -5.89
C VAL A 280 -21.23 -10.27 -4.96
N ARG A 281 -20.90 -8.98 -4.81
CA ARG A 281 -21.63 -8.05 -3.96
C ARG A 281 -23.09 -7.94 -4.41
N ASN A 282 -24.01 -7.98 -3.45
CA ASN A 282 -25.39 -7.63 -3.72
C ASN A 282 -25.46 -6.15 -4.18
N PRO A 283 -26.00 -5.85 -5.37
CA PRO A 283 -26.12 -4.47 -5.84
C PRO A 283 -26.99 -3.61 -4.92
N ASP A 284 -27.91 -4.22 -4.18
CA ASP A 284 -28.80 -3.55 -3.24
C ASP A 284 -28.22 -3.45 -1.82
N ALA A 285 -27.01 -4.00 -1.57
CA ALA A 285 -26.39 -3.90 -0.25
C ALA A 285 -25.95 -2.45 0.05
N PRO A 286 -26.16 -1.96 1.28
CA PRO A 286 -25.62 -0.68 1.73
C PRO A 286 -24.12 -0.59 1.53
N PRO A 287 -23.55 0.58 1.18
CA PRO A 287 -22.10 0.75 1.08
C PRO A 287 -21.38 0.18 2.31
N PRO A 288 -20.24 -0.52 2.14
CA PRO A 288 -19.50 -1.02 3.28
C PRO A 288 -19.08 0.15 4.16
N THR A 289 -19.15 -0.03 5.48
CA THR A 289 -18.61 0.94 6.42
C THR A 289 -17.11 0.69 6.56
N THR A 290 -16.30 1.52 5.91
CA THR A 290 -14.84 1.51 6.04
C THR A 290 -14.37 2.79 6.73
N ALA A 291 -13.29 2.70 7.50
CA ALA A 291 -12.72 3.88 8.16
C ALA A 291 -12.02 4.82 7.15
N ASN A 292 -11.53 4.26 6.04
CA ASN A 292 -10.84 4.96 4.97
C ASN A 292 -11.37 4.49 3.59
N PRO A 293 -11.12 5.25 2.52
CA PRO A 293 -11.36 4.77 1.16
C PRO A 293 -10.64 3.44 0.90
N PRO A 294 -11.32 2.44 0.28
CA PRO A 294 -10.68 1.17 -0.04
C PRO A 294 -9.46 1.36 -0.96
N GLN A 295 -8.42 0.56 -0.75
CA GLN A 295 -7.21 0.59 -1.55
C GLN A 295 -7.45 -0.09 -2.90
N THR A 296 -8.09 0.62 -3.84
CA THR A 296 -8.44 0.09 -5.18
C THR A 296 -7.51 0.54 -6.30
N THR A 297 -6.58 1.44 -6.01
CA THR A 297 -5.68 2.02 -7.00
C THR A 297 -4.25 1.85 -6.53
N ALA A 298 -3.50 1.01 -7.26
CA ALA A 298 -2.07 0.88 -7.09
C ALA A 298 -1.33 2.00 -7.83
N VAL A 299 -0.30 2.55 -7.19
CA VAL A 299 0.59 3.55 -7.75
C VAL A 299 1.88 2.85 -8.16
N GLN A 300 2.21 2.96 -9.45
CA GLN A 300 3.53 2.59 -9.92
C GLN A 300 4.51 3.69 -9.54
N GLN A 301 5.71 3.30 -9.16
CA GLN A 301 6.81 4.22 -8.90
C GLN A 301 7.94 3.83 -9.84
N SER A 302 8.47 4.79 -10.60
CA SER A 302 9.73 4.58 -11.30
C SER A 302 10.82 4.64 -10.25
N GLU A 303 11.87 3.86 -10.44
CA GLU A 303 13.00 3.83 -9.50
C GLU A 303 13.51 5.24 -9.27
N ALA A 304 13.17 5.84 -8.12
CA ALA A 304 13.56 7.21 -7.84
C ALA A 304 15.06 7.34 -7.55
N THR A 305 15.80 6.23 -7.59
CA THR A 305 17.25 6.12 -7.55
C THR A 305 17.62 4.82 -8.26
N GLY A 306 18.46 4.88 -9.29
CA GLY A 306 18.62 3.79 -10.26
C GLY A 306 18.81 2.38 -9.70
N ALA A 307 17.99 1.45 -10.21
CA ALA A 307 18.02 -0.02 -10.20
C ALA A 307 18.09 -0.76 -8.82
N PRO A 308 17.41 -1.91 -8.65
CA PRO A 308 16.11 -2.08 -7.95
C PRO A 308 16.26 -2.93 -6.67
N LEU A 309 15.30 -3.21 -5.78
CA LEU A 309 13.87 -2.97 -5.50
C LEU A 309 13.66 -3.54 -4.06
N HIS A 310 12.46 -3.47 -3.49
CA HIS A 310 12.01 -4.57 -2.61
C HIS A 310 12.39 -5.89 -3.30
N PRO A 311 12.94 -6.90 -2.60
CA PRO A 311 13.36 -8.11 -3.29
C PRO A 311 12.16 -8.71 -4.01
N SER A 312 12.17 -8.65 -5.35
CA SER A 312 11.39 -9.52 -6.22
C SER A 312 11.91 -10.93 -5.99
N THR A 313 11.52 -11.49 -4.86
CA THR A 313 11.68 -12.90 -4.60
C THR A 313 10.59 -13.56 -5.42
N SER A 314 10.91 -13.87 -6.67
CA SER A 314 10.39 -15.09 -7.26
C SER A 314 10.80 -16.20 -6.30
N ALA A 315 9.89 -16.55 -5.39
CA ALA A 315 10.06 -17.62 -4.42
C ALA A 315 10.20 -18.94 -5.20
N THR A 316 11.43 -19.24 -5.59
CA THR A 316 11.81 -20.59 -5.93
C THR A 316 12.09 -21.29 -4.61
N GLY A 317 11.06 -21.94 -4.07
CA GLY A 317 11.21 -23.00 -3.08
C GLY A 317 11.26 -22.58 -1.61
N SER A 318 10.09 -22.45 -0.99
CA SER A 318 9.70 -23.29 0.16
C SER A 318 8.20 -23.12 0.37
N ALA A 319 7.44 -24.07 -0.14
CA ALA A 319 6.04 -24.21 0.24
C ALA A 319 5.96 -24.31 1.78
N PRO A 320 4.98 -23.68 2.44
CA PRO A 320 4.61 -24.06 3.79
C PRO A 320 4.31 -25.58 3.78
N PRO A 321 4.65 -26.34 4.83
CA PRO A 321 4.28 -27.74 4.89
C PRO A 321 2.76 -27.84 4.80
N THR A 322 2.26 -28.33 3.68
CA THR A 322 0.89 -28.78 3.52
C THR A 322 0.69 -29.93 4.49
N THR A 323 0.05 -29.65 5.63
CA THR A 323 -0.56 -30.68 6.45
C THR A 323 -1.60 -31.39 5.61
N THR A 324 -1.20 -32.53 5.07
CA THR A 324 -2.04 -33.42 4.29
C THR A 324 -3.10 -33.97 5.23
N SER A 325 -4.30 -33.39 5.22
CA SER A 325 -5.48 -34.03 5.78
C SER A 325 -5.81 -35.24 4.91
N SER A 326 -5.23 -36.39 5.26
CA SER A 326 -5.59 -37.68 4.67
C SER A 326 -7.00 -38.05 5.13
N GLY A 327 -8.01 -37.60 4.39
CA GLY A 327 -9.35 -38.16 4.44
C GLY A 327 -9.31 -39.61 3.94
N ARG A 328 -9.18 -40.56 4.86
CA ARG A 328 -9.26 -42.00 4.57
C ARG A 328 -10.73 -42.38 4.36
N THR A 329 -11.17 -42.40 3.11
CA THR A 329 -12.42 -43.06 2.73
C THR A 329 -12.19 -44.57 2.66
N THR A 330 -12.55 -45.31 3.71
CA THR A 330 -12.61 -46.77 3.68
C THR A 330 -13.87 -47.21 2.93
N THR A 331 -13.72 -47.51 1.64
CA THR A 331 -14.69 -48.33 0.90
C THR A 331 -14.36 -49.80 1.15
N SER A 332 -15.15 -50.43 2.01
CA SER A 332 -15.14 -51.88 2.21
C SER A 332 -15.86 -52.57 1.04
N GLN A 333 -15.13 -53.42 0.30
CA GLN A 333 -15.71 -54.39 -0.63
C GLN A 333 -15.17 -55.79 -0.27
N PRO A 334 -16.03 -56.83 -0.19
CA PRO A 334 -15.63 -58.14 0.33
C PRO A 334 -14.97 -58.99 -0.76
N THR A 335 -13.81 -59.57 -0.46
CA THR A 335 -13.17 -60.59 -1.30
C THR A 335 -13.65 -61.97 -0.88
N THR A 336 -14.40 -62.63 -1.76
CA THR A 336 -14.69 -64.07 -1.71
C THR A 336 -13.42 -64.88 -1.92
N THR A 337 -13.03 -65.69 -0.94
CA THR A 337 -11.95 -66.67 -1.05
C THR A 337 -12.54 -68.02 -1.47
N THR A 338 -12.26 -68.45 -2.69
CA THR A 338 -12.41 -69.84 -3.13
C THR A 338 -11.19 -70.62 -2.61
N THR A 339 -11.42 -71.64 -1.78
CA THR A 339 -10.39 -72.58 -1.36
C THR A 339 -10.45 -73.78 -2.30
N GLU A 340 -9.41 -73.97 -3.10
CA GLU A 340 -9.17 -75.17 -3.89
C GLU A 340 -8.18 -76.04 -3.11
N ALA A 341 -8.52 -77.32 -2.96
CA ALA A 341 -7.74 -78.34 -2.31
C ALA A 341 -6.71 -78.92 -3.28
N ASP A 342 -5.53 -79.29 -2.78
CA ASP A 342 -4.81 -80.51 -3.20
C ASP A 342 -3.51 -80.70 -2.38
N GLY A 343 -3.29 -81.93 -1.92
CA GLY A 343 -1.98 -82.46 -1.50
C GLY A 343 -1.76 -82.63 0.00
#